data_AF-A0A7C5L9A2-F1
#
_entry.id   AF-A0A7C5L9A2-F1
#
_cell.length_a   1.000
_cell.length_b   1.000
_cell.length_c   1.000
_cell.angle_alpha   90.00
_cell.angle_beta   90.00
_cell.angle_gamma   90.00
#
_symmetry.space_group_name_H-M   'P 1'
#
loop_
_entity.id
_entity.type
_entity.pdbx_description
1 polymer ?
#
loop_
_entity_poly.entity_id
_entity_poly.type
_entity_poly.pdbx_seq_one_letter_code
_entity_poly.pdbx_strand_id
1 'polypeptide(L)'
;MNSKRNRKSIFFHFMIYFIFLFSFQSCYASTQRIGDISTDDSYAGEDFDDRLDVPDDRGRDIPFDDYCEQMVCVDCECLCPDGTTMPWGGCYSVCESIPECPHYCPPGYCPSCTESPGCPTAPADGPVGMPCTSHEDCELGSECFYEDVQYFNSETYVNWPGGYCSLYGSGNEGCDPEIPETCPEGSKCIYLGEYFNREWYGCFDSCSVADEDGIPYDWACGCRRGYQCNINSEICLPGCSNDRECCEFWNDLNQDGLREESEVILFEDCTGWCDNEWNSECKASYSCKYPGNPNAKVGDSCQHDYQCMQSGTCLSSLYTDPITGNPYYPGGYCTIFECTLKGRECSPSGGVCANFSGTNYRNYMCVTPCDVGTSPQTPGYKCRATPLEEAQACFPAWPGMFVEEPPQGEDGFCWFGNFGNGNKEIGESCNDDSECASHLGLGSCFDWFGRIGFCTASCNQKLVNENRICGGIGGDGIAEGVCAWGYCWEGCNNPDSPPGENGCRDNRFACAPLYILGAETFVPEGSTRPLGVCMPPCASDSWCAEYFGSSRRCDTVTRACR
;
A
#
# COMPACT_ATOMS: atom_id res chain seq x y z
N MET A 1 -18.21 24.47 -22.19
CA MET A 1 -19.24 24.18 -21.17
C MET A 1 -19.48 22.67 -21.16
N ASN A 2 -19.12 22.05 -20.01
CA ASN A 2 -19.34 20.67 -19.56
C ASN A 2 -18.76 19.51 -20.39
N SER A 3 -17.49 19.19 -20.13
CA SER A 3 -16.90 17.86 -20.35
C SER A 3 -16.57 17.27 -18.98
N LYS A 4 -17.42 16.35 -18.50
CA LYS A 4 -17.19 15.54 -17.29
C LYS A 4 -16.35 14.32 -17.69
N ARG A 5 -15.11 14.22 -17.20
CA ARG A 5 -14.17 13.10 -17.41
C ARG A 5 -14.16 12.19 -16.17
N ASN A 6 -14.48 10.91 -16.37
CA ASN A 6 -13.61 9.73 -16.16
C ASN A 6 -13.18 9.55 -14.69
N ARG A 7 -13.93 8.75 -13.94
CA ARG A 7 -13.43 8.00 -12.78
C ARG A 7 -13.38 6.54 -13.20
N LYS A 8 -12.23 5.88 -13.02
CA LYS A 8 -12.02 4.43 -13.17
C LYS A 8 -11.82 3.86 -11.77
N SER A 9 -12.34 2.67 -11.50
CA SER A 9 -12.23 1.90 -10.26
C SER A 9 -11.25 0.74 -10.49
N ILE A 10 -10.22 0.48 -9.68
CA ILE A 10 -9.97 0.38 -8.22
C ILE A 10 -10.03 -1.08 -7.70
N PHE A 11 -10.91 -1.99 -8.14
CA PHE A 11 -11.01 -3.28 -7.43
C PHE A 11 -9.87 -4.35 -7.58
N PHE A 12 -8.99 -4.30 -8.60
CA PHE A 12 -7.80 -5.20 -8.67
C PHE A 12 -6.49 -4.50 -8.27
N HIS A 13 -6.53 -3.20 -8.00
CA HIS A 13 -5.35 -2.38 -7.67
C HIS A 13 -5.05 -2.33 -6.16
N PHE A 14 -5.88 -2.94 -5.31
CA PHE A 14 -5.94 -2.64 -3.87
C PHE A 14 -4.77 -3.13 -2.99
N MET A 15 -3.83 -3.95 -3.48
CA MET A 15 -2.71 -4.43 -2.65
C MET A 15 -1.42 -3.58 -2.75
N ILE A 16 -1.32 -2.65 -3.69
CA ILE A 16 -0.10 -1.83 -3.93
C ILE A 16 -0.43 -0.33 -3.85
N TYR A 17 -1.27 0.09 -2.90
CA TYR A 17 -1.86 1.44 -2.92
C TYR A 17 -1.22 2.47 -1.95
N PHE A 18 -0.25 2.12 -1.09
CA PHE A 18 -0.05 2.94 0.14
C PHE A 18 1.38 3.19 0.65
N ILE A 19 2.36 3.45 -0.22
CA ILE A 19 3.66 3.98 0.26
C ILE A 19 4.09 5.31 -0.41
N PHE A 20 3.36 5.84 -1.40
CA PHE A 20 3.95 6.83 -2.32
C PHE A 20 3.24 8.15 -2.59
N LEU A 21 2.03 8.38 -2.07
CA LEU A 21 1.36 9.67 -2.30
C LEU A 21 2.07 10.85 -1.61
N PHE A 22 2.99 10.61 -0.67
CA PHE A 22 3.53 11.62 0.24
C PHE A 22 4.82 12.34 -0.21
N SER A 23 5.50 11.87 -1.25
CA SER A 23 6.88 12.31 -1.58
C SER A 23 6.97 13.27 -2.76
N PHE A 24 6.04 13.15 -3.70
CA PHE A 24 6.27 13.63 -5.07
C PHE A 24 5.89 15.10 -5.31
N GLN A 25 5.03 15.69 -4.48
CA GLN A 25 4.69 17.11 -4.60
C GLN A 25 5.83 18.03 -4.14
N SER A 26 6.65 17.61 -3.18
CA SER A 26 7.76 18.40 -2.64
C SER A 26 8.89 18.64 -3.65
N CYS A 27 9.15 17.68 -4.56
CA CYS A 27 10.23 17.82 -5.56
C CYS A 27 9.93 18.86 -6.65
N TYR A 28 8.67 19.11 -6.99
CA TYR A 28 8.33 20.06 -8.06
C TYR A 28 8.15 21.51 -7.59
N ALA A 29 7.94 21.75 -6.29
CA ALA A 29 7.84 23.11 -5.75
C ALA A 29 9.18 23.85 -5.69
N SER A 30 10.32 23.14 -5.67
CA SER A 30 11.65 23.76 -5.55
C SER A 30 12.26 24.26 -6.88
N THR A 31 11.71 23.88 -8.04
CA THR A 31 12.26 24.27 -9.36
C THR A 31 11.68 25.56 -9.95
N GLN A 32 10.79 26.28 -9.24
CA GLN A 32 10.29 27.60 -9.65
C GLN A 32 10.43 28.68 -8.58
N ARG A 33 11.66 29.06 -8.21
CA ARG A 33 11.94 30.38 -7.62
C ARG A 33 13.38 30.82 -7.86
N ILE A 34 13.64 31.39 -9.04
CA ILE A 34 14.73 32.35 -9.25
C ILE A 34 14.16 33.49 -10.09
N GLY A 35 14.10 34.69 -9.51
CA GLY A 35 13.67 35.91 -10.19
C GLY A 35 13.50 37.10 -9.25
N ASP A 36 14.62 37.78 -9.01
CA ASP A 36 14.74 39.22 -8.71
C ASP A 36 14.04 39.81 -7.48
N ILE A 37 14.80 40.08 -6.40
CA ILE A 37 14.69 41.36 -5.65
C ILE A 37 16.09 41.88 -5.25
N SER A 38 16.55 42.84 -6.06
CA SER A 38 17.27 44.09 -5.74
C SER A 38 17.68 44.36 -4.29
N THR A 39 18.97 44.60 -4.11
CA THR A 39 19.58 45.38 -3.01
C THR A 39 19.13 46.84 -3.06
N ASP A 40 18.67 47.42 -1.96
CA ASP A 40 19.15 48.71 -1.42
C ASP A 40 18.44 49.14 -0.12
N ASP A 41 19.27 49.77 0.73
CA ASP A 41 19.00 50.81 1.72
C ASP A 41 18.37 50.54 3.11
N SER A 42 19.28 50.52 4.09
CA SER A 42 19.41 51.41 5.27
C SER A 42 18.22 51.66 6.21
N TYR A 43 18.43 51.45 7.53
CA TYR A 43 18.42 52.47 8.61
C TYR A 43 18.62 51.82 10.01
N ALA A 44 19.60 52.35 10.76
CA ALA A 44 19.62 52.70 12.19
C ALA A 44 18.70 51.91 13.15
N GLY A 45 19.16 51.25 14.20
CA GLY A 45 20.03 51.74 15.27
C GLY A 45 19.20 51.80 16.56
N GLU A 46 19.65 51.15 17.64
CA GLU A 46 19.53 51.63 19.02
C GLU A 46 20.22 50.68 20.01
N ASP A 47 20.86 51.32 20.99
CA ASP A 47 21.64 50.79 22.10
C ASP A 47 20.83 49.87 23.02
N PHE A 48 21.47 48.86 23.61
CA PHE A 48 21.29 48.56 25.03
C PHE A 48 22.56 47.92 25.61
N ASP A 49 23.18 48.69 26.50
CA ASP A 49 24.31 48.36 27.36
C ASP A 49 23.73 47.78 28.66
N ASP A 50 24.13 46.58 29.07
CA ASP A 50 24.11 46.20 30.48
C ASP A 50 25.11 45.08 30.78
N ARG A 51 26.02 45.42 31.70
CA ARG A 51 27.11 44.62 32.24
C ARG A 51 26.61 43.62 33.27
N LEU A 52 27.27 42.46 33.38
CA LEU A 52 27.56 41.82 34.68
C LEU A 52 28.78 40.89 34.58
N ASP A 53 29.67 41.06 35.56
CA ASP A 53 31.03 40.52 35.69
C ASP A 53 31.13 38.99 35.86
N VAL A 54 32.17 38.39 35.28
CA VAL A 54 32.72 37.06 35.69
C VAL A 54 34.26 37.15 35.76
N PRO A 55 34.94 36.53 36.74
CA PRO A 55 36.35 36.82 37.05
C PRO A 55 37.35 36.11 36.12
N ASP A 56 38.43 36.85 35.83
CA ASP A 56 39.71 36.44 35.23
C ASP A 56 40.39 35.34 36.07
N ASP A 57 40.61 34.16 35.49
CA ASP A 57 41.60 33.20 36.00
C ASP A 57 42.54 32.78 34.85
N ARG A 58 43.76 33.29 34.93
CA ARG A 58 44.82 33.09 33.94
C ARG A 58 45.50 31.75 34.16
N GLY A 59 45.55 30.93 33.11
CA GLY A 59 46.28 29.67 33.15
C GLY A 59 46.72 29.14 31.79
N ARG A 60 47.86 29.64 31.30
CA ARG A 60 48.77 29.07 30.28
C ARG A 60 48.28 29.03 28.83
N ASP A 61 48.83 29.96 28.05
CA ASP A 61 48.93 29.86 26.59
C ASP A 61 49.77 28.64 26.18
N ILE A 62 49.12 27.66 25.56
CA ILE A 62 49.74 26.67 24.67
C ILE A 62 49.13 26.96 23.30
N PRO A 63 49.92 27.20 22.24
CA PRO A 63 49.35 27.53 20.93
C PRO A 63 48.61 26.31 20.39
N PHE A 64 47.29 26.46 20.20
CA PHE A 64 46.33 25.43 19.82
C PHE A 64 46.14 25.30 18.30
N ASP A 65 46.84 26.12 17.51
CA ASP A 65 46.50 26.35 16.10
C ASP A 65 47.10 25.34 15.10
N ASP A 66 47.95 24.40 15.52
CA ASP A 66 48.67 23.50 14.59
C ASP A 66 48.23 22.01 14.65
N TYR A 67 47.24 21.63 15.46
CA TYR A 67 46.89 20.20 15.69
C TYR A 67 45.55 19.72 15.12
N CYS A 68 44.70 20.60 14.57
CA CYS A 68 43.31 20.24 14.23
C CYS A 68 43.04 19.94 12.75
N GLU A 69 44.02 20.08 11.84
CA GLU A 69 43.78 19.87 10.40
C GLU A 69 43.68 18.38 9.97
N GLN A 70 43.79 17.39 10.87
CA GLN A 70 43.87 15.97 10.49
C GLN A 70 43.11 15.01 11.41
N MET A 71 41.86 15.32 11.79
CA MET A 71 40.97 14.29 12.35
C MET A 71 40.35 13.47 11.20
N VAL A 72 40.57 12.16 11.21
CA VAL A 72 39.96 11.21 10.27
C VAL A 72 39.04 10.28 11.07
N CYS A 73 37.77 10.19 10.68
CA CYS A 73 36.84 9.23 11.26
C CYS A 73 37.12 7.85 10.66
N VAL A 74 37.54 6.89 11.50
CA VAL A 74 37.72 5.48 11.12
C VAL A 74 37.03 4.63 12.19
N ASP A 75 36.14 3.72 11.77
CA ASP A 75 35.53 2.69 12.63
C ASP A 75 34.87 3.21 13.93
N CYS A 76 34.02 4.24 13.83
CA CYS A 76 33.29 4.82 14.96
C CYS A 76 34.17 5.41 16.09
N GLU A 77 35.50 5.49 15.91
CA GLU A 77 36.44 6.16 16.82
C GLU A 77 37.07 7.37 16.14
N CYS A 78 37.16 8.50 16.84
CA CYS A 78 37.97 9.62 16.39
C CYS A 78 39.43 9.34 16.78
N LEU A 79 40.27 9.14 15.77
CA LEU A 79 41.72 9.04 15.94
C LEU A 79 42.30 10.45 16.02
N CYS A 80 42.89 10.79 17.15
CA CYS A 80 43.73 11.97 17.25
C CYS A 80 45.04 11.75 16.46
N PRO A 81 45.68 12.82 15.96
CA PRO A 81 46.97 12.72 15.25
C PRO A 81 48.09 12.04 16.06
N ASP A 82 47.95 11.95 17.38
CA ASP A 82 48.89 11.25 18.27
C ASP A 82 48.59 9.75 18.45
N GLY A 83 47.58 9.22 17.77
CA GLY A 83 47.16 7.82 17.81
C GLY A 83 46.30 7.45 19.02
N THR A 84 45.82 8.43 19.79
CA THR A 84 44.87 8.20 20.88
C THR A 84 43.43 8.15 20.37
N THR A 85 42.61 7.30 21.00
CA THR A 85 41.19 7.10 20.71
C THR A 85 40.37 7.81 21.78
N MET A 86 39.42 8.67 21.39
CA MET A 86 38.49 9.30 22.33
C MET A 86 37.07 8.71 22.22
N PRO A 87 36.36 8.52 23.35
CA PRO A 87 34.94 8.17 23.32
C PRO A 87 34.12 9.34 22.76
N TRP A 88 33.12 9.02 21.93
CA TRP A 88 32.27 9.95 21.17
C TRP A 88 31.80 11.21 21.93
N GLY A 89 31.48 11.08 23.21
CA GLY A 89 31.05 12.20 24.06
C GLY A 89 32.07 13.33 24.24
N GLY A 90 33.37 13.08 23.99
CA GLY A 90 34.42 14.10 24.03
C GLY A 90 34.58 14.90 22.73
N CYS A 91 34.26 14.31 21.58
CA CYS A 91 34.41 14.96 20.27
C CYS A 91 33.33 16.01 20.01
N TYR A 92 32.11 15.78 20.50
CA TYR A 92 30.99 16.70 20.31
C TYR A 92 31.26 18.10 20.89
N SER A 93 31.90 18.17 22.07
CA SER A 93 32.27 19.44 22.71
C SER A 93 33.38 20.22 22.01
N VAL A 94 34.17 19.57 21.14
CA VAL A 94 35.29 20.23 20.44
C VAL A 94 34.80 20.82 19.11
N CYS A 95 33.91 20.12 18.39
CA CYS A 95 33.37 20.59 17.11
C CYS A 95 32.40 21.78 17.22
N GLU A 96 31.64 21.93 18.31
CA GLU A 96 30.75 23.10 18.51
C GLU A 96 31.49 24.45 18.56
N SER A 97 32.81 24.45 18.76
CA SER A 97 33.61 25.66 18.93
C SER A 97 34.30 26.16 17.65
N ILE A 98 34.19 25.44 16.51
CA ILE A 98 34.94 25.75 15.28
C ILE A 98 33.97 26.03 14.11
N PRO A 99 33.88 27.28 13.61
CA PRO A 99 32.94 27.68 12.54
C PRO A 99 33.17 27.06 11.15
N GLU A 100 34.27 26.34 10.93
CA GLU A 100 34.73 25.91 9.59
C GLU A 100 34.90 24.39 9.42
N CYS A 101 34.27 23.55 10.25
CA CYS A 101 34.33 22.10 10.07
C CYS A 101 33.47 21.68 8.85
N PRO A 102 34.05 21.27 7.69
CA PRO A 102 33.29 21.11 6.43
C PRO A 102 32.45 19.83 6.36
N HIS A 103 32.52 18.98 7.38
CA HIS A 103 31.80 17.72 7.44
C HIS A 103 31.07 17.62 8.77
N TYR A 104 29.82 18.06 8.77
CA TYR A 104 28.87 17.62 9.78
C TYR A 104 28.70 16.11 9.58
N CYS A 105 29.35 15.30 10.41
CA CYS A 105 28.97 13.90 10.58
C CYS A 105 27.81 13.93 11.57
N PRO A 106 26.54 13.83 11.13
CA PRO A 106 25.43 13.83 12.06
C PRO A 106 25.64 12.72 13.10
N PRO A 107 25.30 12.97 14.38
CA PRO A 107 25.46 11.97 15.43
C PRO A 107 24.83 10.64 14.99
N GLY A 108 25.64 9.56 15.01
CA GLY A 108 25.23 8.23 14.55
C GLY A 108 25.70 7.84 13.14
N TYR A 109 26.53 8.64 12.45
CA TYR A 109 27.19 8.23 11.21
C TYR A 109 28.41 7.34 11.50
N CYS A 110 28.26 6.02 11.45
CA CYS A 110 29.40 5.11 11.38
C CYS A 110 29.79 4.91 9.90
N PRO A 111 30.95 5.41 9.43
CA PRO A 111 31.34 5.33 8.02
C PRO A 111 31.53 3.89 7.51
N SER A 112 31.70 2.92 8.41
CA SER A 112 31.91 1.50 8.08
C SER A 112 30.63 0.78 7.65
N CYS A 113 29.49 1.45 7.71
CA CYS A 113 28.15 0.90 7.53
C CYS A 113 27.45 1.44 6.27
N THR A 114 28.22 1.94 5.29
CA THR A 114 27.70 2.55 4.06
C THR A 114 27.10 1.53 3.08
N GLU A 115 27.49 0.26 3.19
CA GLU A 115 26.97 -0.82 2.37
C GLU A 115 25.80 -1.49 3.07
N SER A 116 24.76 -1.83 2.30
CA SER A 116 23.66 -2.67 2.76
C SER A 116 24.22 -3.97 3.33
N PRO A 117 23.79 -4.44 4.51
CA PRO A 117 24.23 -5.73 5.01
C PRO A 117 23.82 -6.81 4.02
N GLY A 118 24.80 -7.30 3.25
CA GLY A 118 24.57 -8.29 2.20
C GLY A 118 23.94 -9.55 2.78
N CYS A 119 22.83 -9.97 2.18
CA CYS A 119 22.15 -11.20 2.54
C CYS A 119 22.29 -12.23 1.42
N PRO A 120 22.40 -13.53 1.73
CA PRO A 120 22.50 -14.58 0.72
C PRO A 120 21.31 -14.61 -0.26
N THR A 121 20.13 -14.23 0.20
CA THR A 121 18.87 -14.27 -0.57
C THR A 121 18.46 -12.91 -1.14
N ALA A 122 19.19 -11.84 -0.87
CA ALA A 122 18.92 -10.54 -1.49
C ALA A 122 19.22 -10.63 -2.99
N PRO A 123 18.34 -10.10 -3.86
CA PRO A 123 18.67 -9.88 -5.27
C PRO A 123 19.98 -9.09 -5.40
N ALA A 124 20.72 -9.31 -6.48
CA ALA A 124 21.90 -8.50 -6.74
C ALA A 124 21.49 -7.03 -6.93
N ASP A 125 22.17 -6.13 -6.23
CA ASP A 125 21.89 -4.69 -6.31
C ASP A 125 21.96 -4.20 -7.77
N GLY A 126 20.98 -3.37 -8.12
CA GLY A 126 20.85 -2.75 -9.43
C GLY A 126 21.29 -1.29 -9.47
N PRO A 127 21.08 -0.60 -10.61
CA PRO A 127 21.26 0.85 -10.68
C PRO A 127 20.18 1.63 -9.91
N VAL A 128 19.04 1.00 -9.62
CA VAL A 128 18.01 1.52 -8.72
C VAL A 128 18.41 1.20 -7.27
N GLY A 129 18.22 2.15 -6.36
CA GLY A 129 18.65 2.04 -4.96
C GLY A 129 20.05 2.56 -4.68
N MET A 130 20.84 2.82 -5.73
CA MET A 130 22.21 3.34 -5.59
C MET A 130 22.25 4.67 -4.83
N PRO A 131 23.33 4.91 -4.05
CA PRO A 131 23.58 6.19 -3.41
C PRO A 131 23.72 7.31 -4.44
N CYS A 132 23.08 8.43 -4.16
CA CYS A 132 23.24 9.66 -4.94
C CYS A 132 23.22 10.89 -4.03
N THR A 133 23.77 11.96 -4.55
CA THR A 133 23.69 13.32 -4.01
C THR A 133 23.10 14.29 -5.02
N SER A 134 23.09 13.92 -6.31
CA SER A 134 22.39 14.61 -7.38
C SER A 134 21.93 13.63 -8.47
N HIS A 135 21.12 14.10 -9.42
CA HIS A 135 20.64 13.26 -10.53
C HIS A 135 21.76 12.72 -11.42
N GLU A 136 22.92 13.37 -11.47
CA GLU A 136 24.08 12.93 -12.25
C GLU A 136 24.75 11.68 -11.68
N ASP A 137 24.55 11.38 -10.40
CA ASP A 137 25.04 10.14 -9.78
C ASP A 137 24.21 8.92 -10.19
N CYS A 138 23.04 9.15 -10.78
CA CYS A 138 22.07 8.14 -11.13
C CYS A 138 22.18 7.69 -12.60
N GLU A 139 22.19 6.38 -12.83
CA GLU A 139 22.28 5.80 -14.17
C GLU A 139 20.91 5.66 -14.84
N LEU A 140 20.87 5.36 -16.14
CA LEU A 140 19.65 5.00 -16.88
C LEU A 140 18.52 6.05 -16.87
N GLY A 141 18.84 7.32 -16.59
CA GLY A 141 17.81 8.36 -16.46
C GLY A 141 17.00 8.24 -15.17
N SER A 142 17.49 7.51 -14.18
CA SER A 142 16.95 7.55 -12.83
C SER A 142 17.20 8.89 -12.18
N GLU A 143 16.33 9.24 -11.24
CA GLU A 143 16.42 10.48 -10.50
C GLU A 143 16.86 10.22 -9.07
N CYS A 144 17.67 11.13 -8.54
CA CYS A 144 18.05 11.12 -7.14
C CYS A 144 16.91 11.68 -6.30
N PHE A 145 16.32 10.86 -5.43
CA PHE A 145 15.48 11.38 -4.37
C PHE A 145 16.38 12.07 -3.34
N TYR A 146 16.12 13.35 -3.10
CA TYR A 146 16.80 14.09 -2.05
C TYR A 146 16.20 13.77 -0.68
N GLU A 147 16.99 14.01 0.35
CA GLU A 147 16.51 13.88 1.73
C GLU A 147 15.40 14.91 1.98
N ASP A 148 14.26 14.44 2.49
CA ASP A 148 13.15 15.28 2.93
C ASP A 148 13.01 15.17 4.44
N VAL A 149 13.38 16.24 5.12
CA VAL A 149 13.35 16.36 6.57
C VAL A 149 12.31 17.39 6.99
N GLN A 150 11.39 16.98 7.83
CA GLN A 150 10.40 17.86 8.44
C GLN A 150 10.66 18.03 9.93
N TYR A 151 10.45 19.25 10.41
CA TYR A 151 10.51 19.59 11.83
C TYR A 151 9.11 19.86 12.34
N PHE A 152 8.63 19.02 13.25
CA PHE A 152 7.28 19.11 13.79
C PHE A 152 7.31 18.79 15.29
N ASN A 153 6.67 19.62 16.13
CA ASN A 153 6.63 19.44 17.58
C ASN A 153 7.99 19.19 18.26
N SER A 154 9.04 19.90 17.81
CA SER A 154 10.43 19.74 18.30
C SER A 154 11.08 18.39 18.00
N GLU A 155 10.49 17.61 17.10
CA GLU A 155 11.04 16.36 16.60
C GLU A 155 11.40 16.49 15.12
N THR A 156 12.31 15.63 14.67
CA THR A 156 12.77 15.55 13.30
C THR A 156 12.19 14.29 12.67
N TYR A 157 11.49 14.46 11.55
CA TYR A 157 10.90 13.41 10.74
C TYR A 157 11.68 13.30 9.44
N VAL A 158 12.13 12.11 9.11
CA VAL A 158 12.79 11.83 7.83
C VAL A 158 11.78 11.12 6.94
N ASN A 159 11.00 11.90 6.19
CA ASN A 159 9.99 11.35 5.27
C ASN A 159 10.67 10.57 4.14
N TRP A 160 11.77 11.13 3.64
CA TRP A 160 12.65 10.49 2.68
C TRP A 160 14.07 10.59 3.20
N PRO A 161 14.71 9.45 3.51
CA PRO A 161 16.14 9.42 3.83
C PRO A 161 16.99 9.95 2.67
N GLY A 162 16.41 9.97 1.47
CA GLY A 162 17.02 10.51 0.28
C GLY A 162 18.24 9.71 -0.16
N GLY A 163 19.03 10.38 -0.98
CA GLY A 163 20.21 9.87 -1.65
C GLY A 163 19.97 8.55 -2.38
N TYR A 164 18.78 8.34 -2.95
CA TYR A 164 18.34 7.08 -3.54
C TYR A 164 17.98 7.28 -5.02
N CYS A 165 18.66 6.56 -5.93
CA CYS A 165 18.31 6.55 -7.35
C CYS A 165 17.04 5.73 -7.61
N SER A 166 16.03 6.34 -8.22
CA SER A 166 14.77 5.67 -8.58
C SER A 166 14.38 5.97 -10.03
N LEU A 167 13.74 4.99 -10.68
CA LEU A 167 13.04 5.21 -11.94
C LEU A 167 11.55 5.31 -11.67
N TYR A 168 10.87 6.32 -12.19
CA TYR A 168 9.43 6.45 -12.06
C TYR A 168 8.85 7.27 -13.21
N GLY A 169 7.58 7.05 -13.52
CA GLY A 169 6.93 7.70 -14.66
C GLY A 169 5.45 7.38 -14.77
N SER A 170 4.78 8.05 -15.71
CA SER A 170 3.34 7.86 -15.93
C SER A 170 3.06 6.73 -16.93
N GLY A 171 2.20 5.80 -16.57
CA GLY A 171 1.88 4.61 -17.39
C GLY A 171 3.15 3.87 -17.84
N ASN A 172 3.24 3.58 -19.15
CA ASN A 172 4.36 2.85 -19.75
C ASN A 172 5.72 3.59 -19.70
N GLU A 173 5.77 4.85 -19.26
CA GLU A 173 7.03 5.59 -19.08
C GLU A 173 7.70 5.28 -17.73
N GLY A 174 6.96 4.72 -16.76
CA GLY A 174 7.52 4.24 -15.50
C GLY A 174 8.03 2.82 -15.65
N CYS A 175 7.19 1.86 -15.26
CA CYS A 175 7.42 0.43 -15.42
C CYS A 175 6.07 -0.27 -15.51
N ASP A 176 6.07 -1.55 -15.91
CA ASP A 176 4.88 -2.39 -15.96
C ASP A 176 5.00 -3.48 -14.88
N PRO A 177 4.13 -3.49 -13.86
CA PRO A 177 4.21 -4.48 -12.79
C PRO A 177 3.96 -5.91 -13.28
N GLU A 178 3.32 -6.10 -14.44
CA GLU A 178 3.09 -7.43 -15.04
C GLU A 178 4.30 -7.92 -15.86
N ILE A 179 5.25 -7.03 -16.17
CA ILE A 179 6.44 -7.32 -16.96
C ILE A 179 7.66 -6.91 -16.12
N PRO A 180 8.18 -7.81 -15.25
CA PRO A 180 9.30 -7.51 -14.35
C PRO A 180 10.52 -6.92 -15.05
N GLU A 181 10.76 -7.28 -16.31
CA GLU A 181 11.88 -6.82 -17.12
C GLU A 181 11.80 -5.33 -17.52
N THR A 182 10.69 -4.66 -17.22
CA THR A 182 10.60 -3.19 -17.36
C THR A 182 11.41 -2.45 -16.32
N CYS A 183 11.73 -3.09 -15.20
CA CYS A 183 12.67 -2.58 -14.22
C CYS A 183 14.07 -3.18 -14.42
N PRO A 184 15.15 -2.41 -14.11
CA PRO A 184 16.50 -2.96 -14.07
C PRO A 184 16.61 -4.16 -13.13
N GLU A 185 17.57 -5.04 -13.39
CA GLU A 185 17.92 -6.13 -12.49
C GLU A 185 18.15 -5.61 -11.07
N GLY A 186 17.70 -6.36 -10.06
CA GLY A 186 17.74 -5.92 -8.67
C GLY A 186 16.57 -5.04 -8.24
N SER A 187 15.66 -4.63 -9.13
CA SER A 187 14.51 -3.78 -8.78
C SER A 187 13.16 -4.38 -9.16
N LYS A 188 12.09 -3.94 -8.48
CA LYS A 188 10.71 -4.32 -8.78
C LYS A 188 9.87 -3.09 -9.10
N CYS A 189 8.97 -3.28 -10.04
CA CYS A 189 7.98 -2.28 -10.39
C CYS A 189 6.86 -2.26 -9.36
N ILE A 190 6.49 -1.08 -8.90
CA ILE A 190 5.32 -0.86 -8.06
C ILE A 190 4.50 0.32 -8.56
N TYR A 191 3.21 0.27 -8.25
CA TYR A 191 2.30 1.37 -8.44
C TYR A 191 2.52 2.43 -7.35
N LEU A 192 2.68 3.69 -7.76
CA LEU A 192 2.95 4.83 -6.88
C LEU A 192 1.70 5.67 -6.58
N GLY A 193 0.63 5.45 -7.34
CA GLY A 193 -0.61 6.19 -7.19
C GLY A 193 -1.08 6.83 -8.50
N GLU A 194 -2.16 7.60 -8.40
CA GLU A 194 -2.70 8.36 -9.52
C GLU A 194 -2.41 9.85 -9.33
N TYR A 195 -1.71 10.45 -10.28
CA TYR A 195 -1.41 11.88 -10.27
C TYR A 195 -1.79 12.51 -11.61
N PHE A 196 -2.56 13.61 -11.55
CA PHE A 196 -3.22 14.23 -12.70
C PHE A 196 -4.08 13.28 -13.56
N ASN A 197 -4.77 12.34 -12.92
CA ASN A 197 -5.53 11.26 -13.56
C ASN A 197 -4.68 10.34 -14.47
N ARG A 198 -3.40 10.15 -14.09
CA ARG A 198 -2.51 9.18 -14.70
C ARG A 198 -1.98 8.28 -13.61
N GLU A 199 -1.94 7.00 -13.88
CA GLU A 199 -1.25 6.05 -13.04
C GLU A 199 0.26 6.29 -13.12
N TRP A 200 0.92 6.27 -11.97
CA TRP A 200 2.36 6.37 -11.85
C TRP A 200 2.90 5.06 -11.33
N TYR A 201 4.00 4.64 -11.93
CA TYR A 201 4.71 3.43 -11.58
C TYR A 201 6.18 3.77 -11.38
N GLY A 202 6.87 3.03 -10.51
CA GLY A 202 8.30 3.19 -10.32
C GLY A 202 9.01 1.90 -9.96
N CYS A 203 10.28 1.83 -10.34
CA CYS A 203 11.19 0.78 -9.96
C CYS A 203 11.87 1.14 -8.65
N PHE A 204 11.73 0.25 -7.68
CA PHE A 204 12.39 0.34 -6.38
C PHE A 204 13.28 -0.87 -6.18
N ASP A 205 14.40 -0.63 -5.53
CA ASP A 205 15.38 -1.62 -5.12
C ASP A 205 14.70 -2.77 -4.39
N SER A 206 15.00 -3.99 -4.82
CA SER A 206 14.40 -5.20 -4.28
C SER A 206 15.12 -5.59 -3.02
N CYS A 207 14.38 -6.13 -2.07
CA CYS A 207 14.94 -6.61 -0.83
C CYS A 207 14.58 -8.08 -0.63
N SER A 208 15.15 -8.68 0.42
CA SER A 208 14.74 -10.02 0.84
C SER A 208 14.12 -9.96 2.22
N VAL A 209 12.98 -10.61 2.37
CA VAL A 209 12.23 -10.63 3.62
C VAL A 209 12.63 -11.80 4.52
N ALA A 210 13.31 -12.81 3.97
CA ALA A 210 13.67 -14.04 4.68
C ALA A 210 14.93 -14.73 4.11
N ASP A 211 15.54 -15.58 4.94
CA ASP A 211 16.64 -16.44 4.53
C ASP A 211 16.18 -17.65 3.69
N GLU A 212 17.13 -18.50 3.26
CA GLU A 212 16.85 -19.70 2.46
C GLU A 212 15.96 -20.73 3.19
N ASP A 213 15.91 -20.68 4.52
CA ASP A 213 15.07 -21.53 5.36
C ASP A 213 13.67 -20.91 5.60
N GLY A 214 13.40 -19.74 5.01
CA GLY A 214 12.14 -19.01 5.16
C GLY A 214 11.99 -18.33 6.52
N ILE A 215 13.09 -18.08 7.24
CA ILE A 215 13.08 -17.32 8.50
C ILE A 215 13.17 -15.82 8.16
N PRO A 216 12.20 -14.99 8.59
CA PRO A 216 12.23 -13.56 8.33
C PRO A 216 13.47 -12.89 8.91
N TYR A 217 14.03 -11.94 8.18
CA TYR A 217 15.09 -11.08 8.71
C TYR A 217 14.51 -10.11 9.76
N ASP A 218 15.25 -9.89 10.84
CA ASP A 218 14.96 -8.85 11.84
C ASP A 218 15.61 -7.50 11.49
N TRP A 219 16.22 -7.38 10.31
CA TRP A 219 16.76 -6.13 9.74
C TRP A 219 16.29 -5.91 8.31
N ALA A 220 16.53 -4.72 7.76
CA ALA A 220 16.15 -4.34 6.40
C ALA A 220 17.12 -4.93 5.37
N CYS A 221 17.07 -6.25 5.21
CA CYS A 221 17.98 -7.01 4.36
C CYS A 221 17.91 -6.59 2.89
N GLY A 222 19.05 -6.18 2.32
CA GLY A 222 19.12 -5.62 0.96
C GLY A 222 18.87 -4.12 0.91
N CYS A 223 18.28 -3.51 1.95
CA CYS A 223 17.99 -2.09 1.94
C CYS A 223 19.07 -1.22 2.56
N ARG A 224 19.15 0.00 2.04
CA ARG A 224 20.03 1.05 2.57
C ARG A 224 19.52 1.60 3.89
N ARG A 225 20.42 2.30 4.59
CA ARG A 225 20.10 3.03 5.81
C ARG A 225 18.92 3.99 5.62
N GLY A 226 17.97 3.94 6.54
CA GLY A 226 16.72 4.69 6.54
C GLY A 226 15.59 3.99 5.81
N TYR A 227 15.87 2.91 5.09
CA TYR A 227 14.87 2.16 4.34
C TYR A 227 14.57 0.82 5.03
N GLN A 228 13.29 0.48 5.09
CA GLN A 228 12.79 -0.84 5.48
C GLN A 228 12.57 -1.71 4.25
N CYS A 229 12.78 -3.01 4.40
CA CYS A 229 12.32 -3.99 3.43
C CYS A 229 10.83 -4.23 3.64
N ASN A 230 9.98 -3.77 2.71
CA ASN A 230 8.55 -3.97 2.83
C ASN A 230 8.21 -5.45 2.65
N ILE A 231 7.58 -6.05 3.66
CA ILE A 231 7.35 -7.49 3.68
C ILE A 231 6.39 -7.98 2.58
N ASN A 232 5.52 -7.11 2.06
CA ASN A 232 4.49 -7.49 1.08
C ASN A 232 4.98 -7.36 -0.36
N SER A 233 5.79 -6.34 -0.63
CA SER A 233 6.27 -6.04 -1.99
C SER A 233 7.72 -6.46 -2.22
N GLU A 234 8.45 -6.77 -1.14
CA GLU A 234 9.89 -7.06 -1.12
C GLU A 234 10.70 -5.98 -1.87
N ILE A 235 10.41 -4.71 -1.55
CA ILE A 235 11.18 -3.55 -2.00
C ILE A 235 11.58 -2.66 -0.84
N CYS A 236 12.64 -1.89 -1.05
CA CYS A 236 13.16 -0.93 -0.10
C CYS A 236 12.38 0.39 -0.13
N LEU A 237 11.82 0.75 1.00
CA LEU A 237 10.97 1.92 1.18
C LEU A 237 11.39 2.71 2.40
N PRO A 238 11.18 4.04 2.46
CA PRO A 238 11.42 4.79 3.68
C PRO A 238 10.78 4.08 4.89
N GLY A 239 11.60 3.87 5.91
CA GLY A 239 11.16 3.33 7.18
C GLY A 239 10.87 4.43 8.18
N CYS A 240 10.61 4.05 9.42
CA CYS A 240 10.46 4.99 10.51
C CYS A 240 11.79 5.65 10.87
N SER A 241 11.73 6.91 11.31
CA SER A 241 12.88 7.69 11.76
C SER A 241 12.91 7.92 13.28
N ASN A 242 11.76 7.81 13.95
CA ASN A 242 11.63 7.96 15.40
C ASN A 242 10.44 7.15 15.96
N ASP A 243 10.39 6.94 17.27
CA ASP A 243 9.36 6.12 17.93
C ASP A 243 7.94 6.68 17.78
N ARG A 244 7.80 8.01 17.71
CA ARG A 244 6.50 8.65 17.65
C ARG A 244 5.79 8.37 16.35
N GLU A 245 6.51 8.27 15.23
CA GLU A 245 5.96 7.83 13.94
C GLU A 245 5.23 6.49 14.05
N CYS A 246 5.67 5.61 14.96
CA CYS A 246 5.02 4.32 15.19
C CYS A 246 3.73 4.41 16.00
N CYS A 247 3.47 5.56 16.63
CA CYS A 247 2.33 5.79 17.51
C CYS A 247 1.46 6.97 17.09
N GLU A 248 1.57 7.39 15.84
CA GLU A 248 0.74 8.43 15.27
C GLU A 248 0.27 8.06 13.87
N PHE A 249 -0.79 8.72 13.44
CA PHE A 249 -1.28 8.68 12.07
C PHE A 249 -1.28 10.10 11.54
N TRP A 250 -0.58 10.33 10.45
CA TRP A 250 -0.60 11.60 9.73
C TRP A 250 -1.37 11.44 8.43
N ASN A 251 -2.31 12.34 8.20
CA ASN A 251 -3.04 12.44 6.95
C ASN A 251 -2.99 13.89 6.48
N ASP A 252 -2.29 14.11 5.37
CA ASP A 252 -2.21 15.41 4.70
C ASP A 252 -3.59 15.79 4.12
N LEU A 253 -4.43 16.39 4.97
CA LEU A 253 -5.82 16.71 4.66
C LEU A 253 -5.91 17.85 3.64
N ASN A 254 -4.88 18.70 3.59
CA ASN A 254 -4.86 19.90 2.77
C ASN A 254 -4.03 19.74 1.47
N GLN A 255 -3.26 18.64 1.33
CA GLN A 255 -2.41 18.25 0.20
C GLN A 255 -1.23 19.19 -0.06
N ASP A 256 -0.68 19.82 0.99
CA ASP A 256 0.49 20.70 0.90
C ASP A 256 1.82 19.99 1.21
N GLY A 257 1.76 18.72 1.64
CA GLY A 257 2.91 17.89 1.96
C GLY A 257 3.58 18.26 3.28
N LEU A 258 3.00 19.12 4.10
CA LEU A 258 3.55 19.55 5.38
C LEU A 258 2.77 18.93 6.53
N ARG A 259 3.50 18.48 7.54
CA ARG A 259 2.90 17.93 8.75
C ARG A 259 2.35 19.02 9.67
N GLU A 260 1.03 19.02 9.90
CA GLU A 260 0.35 19.99 10.77
C GLU A 260 -0.35 19.33 11.98
N GLU A 261 -0.56 20.07 13.07
CA GLU A 261 -1.17 19.53 14.30
C GLU A 261 -2.61 19.03 14.09
N SER A 262 -3.37 19.67 13.18
CA SER A 262 -4.72 19.23 12.83
C SER A 262 -4.77 17.95 11.99
N GLU A 263 -3.63 17.52 11.47
CA GLU A 263 -3.49 16.39 10.55
C GLU A 263 -2.89 15.14 11.21
N VAL A 264 -2.38 15.30 12.43
CA VAL A 264 -1.73 14.25 13.20
C VAL A 264 -2.65 13.76 14.31
N ILE A 265 -2.90 12.46 14.31
CA ILE A 265 -3.63 11.75 15.36
C ILE A 265 -2.61 10.93 16.16
N LEU A 266 -2.43 11.26 17.44
CA LEU A 266 -1.55 10.51 18.34
C LEU A 266 -2.35 9.45 19.12
N PHE A 267 -1.80 8.25 19.26
CA PHE A 267 -2.40 7.16 20.02
C PHE A 267 -1.77 7.07 21.42
N GLU A 268 -2.45 7.62 22.43
CA GLU A 268 -1.91 7.74 23.81
C GLU A 268 -1.48 6.40 24.44
N ASP A 269 -2.15 5.30 24.10
CA ASP A 269 -1.86 3.96 24.63
C ASP A 269 -0.89 3.14 23.74
N CYS A 270 -0.37 3.73 22.66
CA CYS A 270 0.56 3.04 21.78
C CYS A 270 1.94 2.92 22.43
N THR A 271 2.50 1.71 22.34
CA THR A 271 3.86 1.37 22.82
C THR A 271 4.75 0.92 21.67
N GLY A 272 4.45 1.41 20.47
CA GLY A 272 5.28 1.17 19.29
C GLY A 272 6.61 1.89 19.42
N TRP A 273 7.64 1.31 18.82
CA TRP A 273 8.95 1.94 18.72
C TRP A 273 9.52 1.71 17.34
N CYS A 274 10.41 2.60 16.93
CA CYS A 274 11.10 2.47 15.67
C CYS A 274 12.37 1.64 15.87
N ASP A 275 12.50 0.54 15.13
CA ASP A 275 13.71 -0.25 15.14
C ASP A 275 14.78 0.36 14.21
N ASN A 276 15.26 1.54 14.60
CA ASN A 276 16.29 2.33 13.90
C ASN A 276 17.66 2.30 14.60
N GLU A 277 17.80 1.57 15.71
CA GLU A 277 19.06 1.45 16.44
C GLU A 277 20.03 0.53 15.68
N TRP A 278 21.10 1.12 15.14
CA TRP A 278 22.17 0.35 14.53
C TRP A 278 22.97 -0.39 15.58
N ASN A 279 22.90 -1.71 15.55
CA ASN A 279 23.78 -2.54 16.36
C ASN A 279 25.20 -2.62 15.75
N SER A 280 26.13 -3.26 16.46
CA SER A 280 27.51 -3.47 16.02
C SER A 280 27.64 -4.30 14.73
N GLU A 281 26.56 -4.90 14.25
CA GLU A 281 26.50 -5.66 13.00
C GLU A 281 25.90 -4.86 11.84
N CYS A 282 25.77 -3.53 12.00
CA CYS A 282 25.19 -2.67 10.97
C CYS A 282 23.74 -3.03 10.61
N LYS A 283 22.95 -3.52 11.58
CA LYS A 283 21.58 -4.01 11.37
C LYS A 283 20.55 -3.15 12.12
N ALA A 284 19.52 -2.75 11.39
CA ALA A 284 18.28 -2.13 11.85
C ALA A 284 17.17 -2.46 10.82
N SER A 285 15.91 -2.61 11.23
CA SER A 285 14.82 -2.85 10.27
C SER A 285 14.13 -1.59 9.76
N TYR A 286 14.23 -0.48 10.48
CA TYR A 286 13.44 0.76 10.25
C TYR A 286 11.94 0.52 10.14
N SER A 287 11.47 -0.59 10.69
CA SER A 287 10.05 -0.89 10.76
C SER A 287 9.55 -0.55 12.15
N CYS A 288 8.32 -0.08 12.23
CA CYS A 288 7.66 0.06 13.51
C CYS A 288 7.43 -1.31 14.13
N LYS A 289 7.94 -1.48 15.34
CA LYS A 289 7.77 -2.69 16.13
C LYS A 289 6.74 -2.43 17.22
N TYR A 290 5.96 -3.48 17.48
CA TYR A 290 4.95 -3.47 18.51
C TYR A 290 5.06 -4.73 19.35
N PRO A 291 4.85 -4.67 20.67
CA PRO A 291 4.74 -5.88 21.48
C PRO A 291 3.48 -6.68 21.11
N GLY A 292 2.50 -6.01 20.48
CA GLY A 292 1.20 -6.54 20.14
C GLY A 292 0.30 -6.73 21.37
N ASN A 293 -0.99 -6.88 21.11
CA ASN A 293 -1.97 -7.31 22.10
C ASN A 293 -1.97 -8.85 22.15
N PRO A 294 -1.55 -9.48 23.27
CA PRO A 294 -1.48 -10.94 23.37
C PRO A 294 -2.85 -11.63 23.32
N ASN A 295 -3.94 -10.87 23.46
CA ASN A 295 -5.30 -11.39 23.34
C ASN A 295 -5.89 -11.22 21.94
N ALA A 296 -5.25 -10.43 21.08
CA ALA A 296 -5.73 -10.19 19.72
C ALA A 296 -5.47 -11.40 18.82
N LYS A 297 -6.35 -11.57 17.85
CA LYS A 297 -6.36 -12.69 16.91
C LYS A 297 -6.60 -12.18 15.50
N VAL A 298 -6.32 -13.06 14.54
CA VAL A 298 -6.62 -12.79 13.13
C VAL A 298 -8.12 -12.51 13.00
N GLY A 299 -8.46 -11.44 12.29
CA GLY A 299 -9.85 -10.99 12.09
C GLY A 299 -10.43 -10.09 13.17
N ASP A 300 -9.74 -9.91 14.30
CA ASP A 300 -10.18 -8.95 15.31
C ASP A 300 -10.18 -7.53 14.73
N SER A 301 -11.13 -6.72 15.20
CA SER A 301 -11.21 -5.31 14.87
C SER A 301 -9.99 -4.56 15.41
N CYS A 302 -9.49 -3.61 14.64
CA CYS A 302 -8.39 -2.75 15.00
C CYS A 302 -8.49 -1.41 14.29
N GLN A 303 -7.75 -0.45 14.80
CA GLN A 303 -7.48 0.84 14.18
C GLN A 303 -5.98 0.94 13.84
N HIS A 304 -5.13 0.30 14.65
CA HIS A 304 -3.67 0.37 14.54
C HIS A 304 -2.99 -0.98 14.83
N ASP A 305 -1.78 -1.14 14.33
CA ASP A 305 -0.99 -2.38 14.40
C ASP A 305 -0.73 -2.84 15.83
N TYR A 306 -0.54 -1.92 16.79
CA TYR A 306 -0.30 -2.27 18.20
C TYR A 306 -1.49 -3.01 18.86
N GLN A 307 -2.69 -2.86 18.30
CA GLN A 307 -3.89 -3.55 18.78
C GLN A 307 -3.99 -4.99 18.28
N CYS A 308 -3.17 -5.34 17.28
CA CYS A 308 -3.08 -6.69 16.73
C CYS A 308 -2.06 -7.55 17.48
N MET A 309 -1.99 -8.82 17.12
CA MET A 309 -1.00 -9.74 17.66
C MET A 309 0.43 -9.27 17.38
N GLN A 310 1.41 -9.83 18.10
CA GLN A 310 2.81 -9.61 17.76
C GLN A 310 3.05 -9.93 16.27
N SER A 311 3.75 -9.03 15.57
CA SER A 311 3.98 -9.11 14.11
C SER A 311 2.73 -8.98 13.22
N GLY A 312 1.58 -8.66 13.82
CA GLY A 312 0.35 -8.36 13.13
C GLY A 312 0.27 -6.92 12.64
N THR A 313 -0.51 -6.72 11.59
CA THR A 313 -0.82 -5.43 10.99
C THR A 313 -2.33 -5.22 11.00
N CYS A 314 -2.75 -3.98 11.22
CA CYS A 314 -4.14 -3.59 11.11
C CYS A 314 -4.44 -3.08 9.70
N LEU A 315 -5.32 -3.76 8.96
CA LEU A 315 -5.69 -3.29 7.62
C LEU A 315 -6.51 -1.98 7.61
N SER A 316 -6.94 -1.45 8.76
CA SER A 316 -7.64 -0.16 8.88
C SER A 316 -6.73 1.06 8.99
N SER A 317 -5.50 0.91 9.51
CA SER A 317 -4.58 2.06 9.68
C SER A 317 -4.17 2.65 8.33
N LEU A 318 -4.36 1.89 7.27
CA LEU A 318 -3.90 2.19 5.92
C LEU A 318 -4.90 2.99 5.06
N TYR A 319 -6.12 3.28 5.54
CA TYR A 319 -7.13 3.81 4.61
C TYR A 319 -8.24 4.68 5.25
N THR A 320 -8.06 6.00 5.17
CA THR A 320 -9.14 6.99 5.29
C THR A 320 -9.48 7.50 3.89
N ASP A 321 -10.75 7.47 3.50
CA ASP A 321 -11.19 8.02 2.22
C ASP A 321 -10.89 9.54 2.20
N PRO A 322 -10.06 10.03 1.26
CA PRO A 322 -9.60 11.42 1.26
C PRO A 322 -10.71 12.43 0.90
N ILE A 323 -11.83 11.98 0.34
CA ILE A 323 -12.96 12.84 -0.04
C ILE A 323 -13.93 13.00 1.14
N THR A 324 -14.14 11.93 1.90
CA THR A 324 -15.15 11.88 2.97
C THR A 324 -14.56 11.98 4.36
N GLY A 325 -13.25 11.75 4.52
CA GLY A 325 -12.57 11.69 5.82
C GLY A 325 -12.98 10.47 6.66
N ASN A 326 -13.74 9.52 6.10
CA ASN A 326 -14.18 8.33 6.81
C ASN A 326 -13.20 7.17 6.61
N PRO A 327 -12.98 6.32 7.61
CA PRO A 327 -12.24 5.08 7.41
C PRO A 327 -12.96 4.22 6.37
N TYR A 328 -12.23 3.79 5.35
CA TYR A 328 -12.77 2.92 4.29
C TYR A 328 -13.02 1.50 4.81
N TYR A 329 -12.31 1.12 5.88
CA TYR A 329 -12.52 -0.12 6.64
C TYR A 329 -13.00 0.20 8.05
N PRO A 330 -14.31 0.47 8.26
CA PRO A 330 -14.84 0.74 9.59
C PRO A 330 -14.55 -0.43 10.54
N GLY A 331 -13.71 -0.21 11.55
CA GLY A 331 -13.35 -1.21 12.56
C GLY A 331 -12.13 -2.09 12.24
N GLY A 332 -11.56 -2.01 11.04
CA GLY A 332 -10.31 -2.73 10.68
C GLY A 332 -10.32 -4.25 10.76
N TYR A 333 -9.14 -4.82 10.51
CA TYR A 333 -8.91 -6.27 10.47
C TYR A 333 -7.45 -6.57 10.82
N CYS A 334 -7.22 -7.27 11.93
CA CYS A 334 -5.89 -7.76 12.29
C CYS A 334 -5.48 -8.95 11.41
N THR A 335 -4.33 -8.85 10.76
CA THR A 335 -3.75 -9.89 9.91
C THR A 335 -2.25 -10.02 10.12
N ILE A 336 -1.64 -11.08 9.59
CA ILE A 336 -0.19 -11.24 9.48
C ILE A 336 0.12 -11.48 8.01
N PHE A 337 0.94 -10.63 7.42
CA PHE A 337 1.47 -10.82 6.06
C PHE A 337 2.63 -11.82 6.02
N GLU A 338 2.84 -12.42 4.86
CA GLU A 338 3.82 -13.47 4.58
C GLU A 338 3.75 -14.61 5.60
N CYS A 339 2.53 -15.12 5.81
CA CYS A 339 2.25 -16.20 6.74
C CYS A 339 2.80 -17.58 6.33
N THR A 340 3.42 -17.65 5.16
CA THR A 340 4.19 -18.81 4.68
C THR A 340 5.59 -18.86 5.28
N LEU A 341 6.08 -17.74 5.83
CA LEU A 341 7.38 -17.65 6.48
C LEU A 341 7.35 -18.22 7.90
N LYS A 342 8.47 -18.79 8.31
CA LYS A 342 8.63 -19.41 9.62
C LYS A 342 8.58 -18.36 10.74
N GLY A 343 7.80 -18.63 11.78
CA GLY A 343 7.54 -17.69 12.87
C GLY A 343 6.48 -16.63 12.56
N ARG A 344 5.93 -16.62 11.33
CA ARG A 344 4.80 -15.77 10.91
C ARG A 344 3.55 -16.58 10.60
N GLU A 345 3.55 -17.87 10.94
CA GLU A 345 2.44 -18.76 10.63
C GLU A 345 1.16 -18.29 11.32
N CYS A 346 0.03 -18.49 10.66
CA CYS A 346 -1.25 -18.15 11.25
C CYS A 346 -1.50 -18.95 12.52
N SER A 347 -1.88 -18.25 13.58
CA SER A 347 -2.21 -18.90 14.85
C SER A 347 -3.31 -19.96 14.62
N PRO A 348 -3.15 -21.19 15.16
CA PRO A 348 -4.16 -22.24 15.07
C PRO A 348 -5.52 -21.83 15.67
N SER A 349 -5.55 -20.79 16.50
CA SER A 349 -6.76 -20.32 17.19
C SER A 349 -7.63 -19.36 16.39
N GLY A 350 -7.43 -19.19 15.08
CA GLY A 350 -8.38 -18.40 14.27
C GLY A 350 -7.99 -18.03 12.84
N GLY A 351 -6.75 -18.27 12.38
CA GLY A 351 -6.32 -17.88 11.04
C GLY A 351 -5.87 -19.04 10.18
N VAL A 352 -6.00 -18.88 8.87
CA VAL A 352 -5.39 -19.74 7.84
C VAL A 352 -4.61 -18.86 6.89
N CYS A 353 -3.48 -19.38 6.40
CA CYS A 353 -2.69 -18.65 5.43
C CYS A 353 -3.40 -18.74 4.08
N ALA A 354 -3.59 -17.61 3.39
CA ALA A 354 -4.16 -17.61 2.06
C ALA A 354 -3.48 -16.54 1.21
N ASN A 355 -3.26 -16.86 -0.06
CA ASN A 355 -2.77 -15.88 -1.03
C ASN A 355 -3.95 -15.04 -1.54
N PHE A 356 -3.93 -13.74 -1.25
CA PHE A 356 -4.96 -12.78 -1.67
C PHE A 356 -4.67 -12.14 -3.02
N SER A 357 -3.52 -12.44 -3.60
CA SER A 357 -3.14 -11.94 -4.90
C SER A 357 -3.12 -13.08 -5.91
N GLY A 358 -3.45 -12.74 -7.17
CA GLY A 358 -3.54 -13.72 -8.26
C GLY A 358 -2.22 -14.46 -8.48
N THR A 359 -2.18 -15.40 -9.43
CA THR A 359 -1.02 -16.32 -9.58
C THR A 359 0.36 -15.66 -9.72
N ASN A 360 0.42 -14.41 -10.15
CA ASN A 360 1.65 -13.67 -10.44
C ASN A 360 2.16 -12.83 -9.28
N TYR A 361 1.30 -12.51 -8.32
CA TYR A 361 1.67 -11.78 -7.11
C TYR A 361 1.39 -12.71 -5.94
N ARG A 362 2.34 -12.89 -5.05
CA ARG A 362 2.15 -13.71 -3.85
C ARG A 362 2.05 -12.76 -2.69
N ASN A 363 0.87 -12.67 -2.10
CA ASN A 363 0.61 -11.87 -0.93
C ASN A 363 -0.16 -12.77 0.03
N TYR A 364 0.62 -13.55 0.75
CA TYR A 364 0.10 -14.49 1.72
C TYR A 364 -0.26 -13.73 2.97
N MET A 365 -1.49 -13.86 3.42
CA MET A 365 -1.92 -13.25 4.67
C MET A 365 -2.78 -14.18 5.49
N CYS A 366 -2.76 -13.97 6.80
CA CYS A 366 -3.61 -14.71 7.70
C CYS A 366 -5.04 -14.20 7.64
N VAL A 367 -5.96 -15.09 7.30
CA VAL A 367 -7.39 -14.78 7.28
C VAL A 367 -8.24 -15.77 8.04
N THR A 368 -9.40 -15.30 8.50
CA THR A 368 -10.33 -16.14 9.26
C THR A 368 -11.17 -16.97 8.28
N PRO A 369 -11.11 -18.32 8.31
CA PRO A 369 -11.94 -19.14 7.43
C PRO A 369 -13.41 -19.12 7.90
N CYS A 370 -14.34 -19.25 6.96
CA CYS A 370 -15.78 -19.17 7.25
C CYS A 370 -16.64 -19.98 6.28
N ASP A 371 -17.90 -20.21 6.68
CA ASP A 371 -18.90 -20.92 5.88
C ASP A 371 -19.79 -19.92 5.12
N VAL A 372 -19.68 -19.90 3.79
CA VAL A 372 -20.47 -19.00 2.94
C VAL A 372 -21.96 -19.33 3.03
N GLY A 373 -22.80 -18.32 2.78
CA GLY A 373 -24.26 -18.46 2.87
C GLY A 373 -24.80 -18.19 4.27
N THR A 374 -23.93 -18.05 5.26
CA THR A 374 -24.35 -17.61 6.59
C THR A 374 -24.62 -16.10 6.55
N SER A 375 -25.88 -15.72 6.77
CA SER A 375 -26.23 -14.31 6.91
C SER A 375 -25.44 -13.70 8.07
N PRO A 376 -24.92 -12.47 7.93
CA PRO A 376 -24.20 -11.78 8.98
C PRO A 376 -25.03 -11.69 10.25
N GLN A 377 -26.35 -11.53 10.14
CA GLN A 377 -27.25 -11.41 11.28
C GLN A 377 -27.38 -12.71 12.09
N THR A 378 -26.84 -13.83 11.61
CA THR A 378 -26.86 -15.13 12.29
C THR A 378 -26.05 -15.06 13.60
N PRO A 379 -26.59 -15.55 14.74
CA PRO A 379 -25.81 -15.67 15.98
C PRO A 379 -24.61 -16.60 15.82
N GLY A 380 -23.43 -16.18 16.29
CA GLY A 380 -22.19 -16.95 16.16
C GLY A 380 -21.56 -16.92 14.77
N TYR A 381 -21.96 -15.96 13.92
CA TYR A 381 -21.33 -15.72 12.64
C TYR A 381 -19.83 -15.44 12.80
N LYS A 382 -18.99 -16.27 12.16
CA LYS A 382 -17.53 -16.30 12.38
C LYS A 382 -16.82 -14.99 12.01
N CYS A 383 -17.33 -14.25 11.02
CA CYS A 383 -16.69 -13.03 10.54
C CYS A 383 -17.06 -11.78 11.32
N ARG A 384 -17.65 -11.90 12.52
CA ARG A 384 -17.82 -10.77 13.43
C ARG A 384 -17.68 -11.23 14.87
N ALA A 385 -16.91 -10.50 15.65
CA ALA A 385 -16.88 -10.66 17.10
C ALA A 385 -18.01 -9.86 17.75
N THR A 386 -18.38 -8.69 17.19
CA THR A 386 -19.46 -7.83 17.72
C THR A 386 -20.46 -7.35 16.66
N PRO A 387 -21.69 -6.97 17.06
CA PRO A 387 -22.67 -6.36 16.15
C PRO A 387 -22.30 -4.97 15.63
N LEU A 388 -21.20 -4.36 16.08
CA LEU A 388 -20.72 -3.07 15.57
C LEU A 388 -19.65 -3.25 14.46
N GLU A 389 -19.09 -4.46 14.33
CA GLU A 389 -18.22 -4.88 13.22
C GLU A 389 -19.05 -5.32 12.01
N GLU A 390 -20.07 -4.54 11.65
CA GLU A 390 -21.01 -4.82 10.55
C GLU A 390 -20.37 -4.63 9.17
N ALA A 391 -19.06 -4.87 9.02
CA ALA A 391 -18.30 -4.61 7.81
C ALA A 391 -17.60 -5.85 7.25
N GLN A 392 -17.75 -7.06 7.84
CA GLN A 392 -17.12 -8.28 7.32
C GLN A 392 -18.11 -9.38 6.86
N ALA A 393 -17.96 -9.84 5.62
CA ALA A 393 -18.70 -10.94 4.99
C ALA A 393 -17.82 -12.20 4.82
N CYS A 394 -18.47 -13.34 4.62
CA CYS A 394 -17.80 -14.58 4.28
C CYS A 394 -17.74 -14.70 2.76
N PHE A 395 -16.63 -14.27 2.18
CA PHE A 395 -16.42 -14.31 0.73
C PHE A 395 -16.09 -15.73 0.29
N PRO A 396 -16.69 -16.22 -0.80
CA PRO A 396 -16.38 -17.54 -1.30
C PRO A 396 -14.92 -17.63 -1.75
N ALA A 397 -14.27 -18.72 -1.33
CA ALA A 397 -12.96 -19.08 -1.86
C ALA A 397 -13.13 -19.37 -3.36
N TRP A 398 -12.49 -18.55 -4.19
CA TRP A 398 -12.49 -18.68 -5.64
C TRP A 398 -11.05 -18.82 -6.15
N PRO A 399 -10.71 -19.83 -6.96
CA PRO A 399 -9.34 -20.09 -7.40
C PRO A 399 -8.64 -18.93 -8.12
N GLY A 400 -9.40 -17.99 -8.71
CA GLY A 400 -8.82 -16.82 -9.35
C GLY A 400 -8.62 -15.61 -8.42
N MET A 401 -9.11 -15.67 -7.18
CA MET A 401 -8.84 -14.69 -6.11
C MET A 401 -7.97 -15.28 -5.00
N PHE A 402 -8.06 -16.59 -4.76
CA PHE A 402 -7.39 -17.30 -3.67
C PHE A 402 -6.68 -18.54 -4.22
N VAL A 403 -5.38 -18.65 -3.99
CA VAL A 403 -4.60 -19.81 -4.45
C VAL A 403 -4.76 -21.01 -3.51
N GLU A 404 -5.14 -20.80 -2.26
CA GLU A 404 -5.28 -21.86 -1.25
C GLU A 404 -6.75 -22.11 -0.88
N GLU A 405 -7.13 -23.39 -0.83
CA GLU A 405 -8.43 -23.82 -0.31
C GLU A 405 -8.45 -23.75 1.23
N PRO A 406 -9.58 -23.38 1.86
CA PRO A 406 -9.69 -23.40 3.31
C PRO A 406 -9.44 -24.83 3.87
N PRO A 407 -8.58 -24.98 4.89
CA PRO A 407 -8.04 -26.29 5.30
C PRO A 407 -9.02 -27.25 6.01
N GLN A 408 -10.26 -26.83 6.35
CA GLN A 408 -11.16 -27.63 7.21
C GLN A 408 -12.62 -27.74 6.73
N GLY A 409 -12.86 -27.59 5.43
CA GLY A 409 -14.20 -27.76 4.85
C GLY A 409 -15.07 -26.51 4.89
N GLU A 410 -14.58 -25.42 5.46
CA GLU A 410 -15.01 -24.07 5.11
C GLU A 410 -14.84 -23.82 3.61
N ASP A 411 -15.64 -22.91 3.07
CA ASP A 411 -15.69 -22.60 1.64
C ASP A 411 -15.56 -21.10 1.36
N GLY A 412 -15.07 -20.34 2.36
CA GLY A 412 -14.81 -18.93 2.25
C GLY A 412 -13.85 -18.37 3.30
N PHE A 413 -13.57 -17.08 3.15
CA PHE A 413 -12.74 -16.29 4.06
C PHE A 413 -13.50 -15.04 4.50
N CYS A 414 -13.32 -14.68 5.77
CA CYS A 414 -13.84 -13.42 6.29
C CYS A 414 -13.08 -12.28 5.66
N TRP A 415 -13.81 -11.40 4.99
CA TRP A 415 -13.26 -10.22 4.35
C TRP A 415 -14.26 -9.08 4.43
N PHE A 416 -13.82 -7.86 4.13
CA PHE A 416 -14.71 -6.71 4.20
C PHE A 416 -15.87 -6.85 3.22
N GLY A 417 -17.07 -6.96 3.76
CA GLY A 417 -18.32 -7.06 3.04
C GLY A 417 -19.08 -5.76 3.10
N ASN A 418 -20.01 -5.61 2.18
CA ASN A 418 -20.88 -4.46 2.13
C ASN A 418 -22.26 -4.82 2.66
N PHE A 419 -22.52 -4.38 3.89
CA PHE A 419 -23.79 -4.61 4.59
C PHE A 419 -24.76 -3.44 4.45
N GLY A 420 -24.50 -2.55 3.49
CA GLY A 420 -25.45 -1.52 3.12
C GLY A 420 -26.81 -2.14 2.81
N ASN A 421 -27.89 -1.43 3.17
CA ASN A 421 -29.24 -1.69 2.64
C ASN A 421 -29.30 -1.27 1.16
N GLY A 422 -28.32 -1.71 0.36
CA GLY A 422 -28.29 -1.48 -1.07
C GLY A 422 -29.65 -1.83 -1.65
N ASN A 423 -30.17 -0.95 -2.48
CA ASN A 423 -31.51 -1.07 -3.03
C ASN A 423 -31.49 -1.41 -4.52
N LYS A 424 -30.30 -1.57 -5.10
CA LYS A 424 -30.10 -1.95 -6.50
C LYS A 424 -29.82 -3.43 -6.60
N GLU A 425 -30.53 -4.10 -7.48
CA GLU A 425 -30.34 -5.53 -7.74
C GLU A 425 -29.18 -5.75 -8.72
N ILE A 426 -28.82 -7.02 -8.92
CA ILE A 426 -27.75 -7.42 -9.84
C ILE A 426 -28.04 -6.89 -11.25
N GLY A 427 -27.01 -6.34 -11.90
CA GLY A 427 -27.09 -5.77 -13.25
C GLY A 427 -27.52 -4.29 -13.30
N GLU A 428 -28.04 -3.73 -12.21
CA GLU A 428 -28.36 -2.30 -12.15
C GLU A 428 -27.10 -1.45 -12.00
N SER A 429 -27.07 -0.27 -12.65
CA SER A 429 -25.91 0.58 -12.55
C SER A 429 -25.69 1.15 -11.16
N CYS A 430 -24.43 1.22 -10.72
CA CYS A 430 -24.02 1.76 -9.43
C CYS A 430 -22.82 2.69 -9.58
N ASN A 431 -22.54 3.46 -8.53
CA ASN A 431 -21.29 4.21 -8.40
C ASN A 431 -20.48 3.85 -7.16
N ASP A 432 -21.07 3.09 -6.24
CA ASP A 432 -20.49 2.73 -4.95
C ASP A 432 -21.04 1.36 -4.53
N ASP A 433 -20.22 0.57 -3.83
CA ASP A 433 -20.61 -0.75 -3.35
C ASP A 433 -21.91 -0.67 -2.54
N SER A 434 -22.06 0.32 -1.65
CA SER A 434 -23.21 0.47 -0.73
C SER A 434 -24.57 0.57 -1.42
N GLU A 435 -24.62 0.84 -2.73
CA GLU A 435 -25.85 0.85 -3.52
C GLU A 435 -26.36 -0.57 -3.84
N CYS A 436 -25.50 -1.58 -3.78
CA CYS A 436 -25.73 -2.92 -4.29
C CYS A 436 -26.27 -3.89 -3.24
N ALA A 437 -27.45 -4.45 -3.52
CA ALA A 437 -28.17 -5.31 -2.60
C ALA A 437 -27.54 -6.72 -2.53
N SER A 438 -27.20 -7.16 -1.31
CA SER A 438 -26.90 -8.57 -1.04
C SER A 438 -27.27 -8.92 0.41
N HIS A 439 -28.16 -9.88 0.60
CA HIS A 439 -28.57 -10.33 1.94
C HIS A 439 -27.45 -11.03 2.73
N LEU A 440 -26.35 -11.38 2.05
CA LEU A 440 -25.13 -11.94 2.65
C LEU A 440 -24.01 -10.90 2.80
N GLY A 441 -24.26 -9.65 2.40
CA GLY A 441 -23.28 -8.56 2.33
C GLY A 441 -22.13 -8.78 1.35
N LEU A 442 -22.38 -9.58 0.31
CA LEU A 442 -21.44 -9.87 -0.76
C LEU A 442 -21.62 -8.93 -1.97
N GLY A 443 -22.44 -7.89 -1.83
CA GLY A 443 -22.80 -6.99 -2.93
C GLY A 443 -21.70 -5.97 -3.21
N SER A 444 -21.34 -5.81 -4.47
CA SER A 444 -20.30 -4.84 -4.88
C SER A 444 -20.69 -4.16 -6.19
N CYS A 445 -20.20 -2.94 -6.38
CA CYS A 445 -20.27 -2.18 -7.59
C CYS A 445 -19.09 -2.52 -8.50
N PHE A 446 -19.35 -3.37 -9.49
CA PHE A 446 -18.34 -3.86 -10.42
C PHE A 446 -18.24 -2.98 -11.65
N ASP A 447 -17.05 -2.47 -11.95
CA ASP A 447 -16.86 -1.47 -13.00
C ASP A 447 -15.50 -1.57 -13.73
N TRP A 448 -14.76 -2.68 -13.58
CA TRP A 448 -13.54 -2.93 -14.37
C TRP A 448 -13.78 -2.90 -15.89
N PHE A 449 -15.00 -3.19 -16.33
CA PHE A 449 -15.40 -3.18 -17.74
C PHE A 449 -15.65 -1.77 -18.32
N GLY A 450 -15.48 -0.69 -17.55
CA GLY A 450 -15.52 0.67 -18.07
C GLY A 450 -16.19 1.67 -17.14
N ARG A 451 -16.80 2.72 -17.70
CA ARG A 451 -17.32 3.85 -16.89
C ARG A 451 -18.65 3.60 -16.21
N ILE A 452 -19.31 2.49 -16.51
CA ILE A 452 -20.63 2.20 -15.97
C ILE A 452 -20.46 1.00 -15.06
N GLY A 453 -20.38 1.27 -13.76
CA GLY A 453 -20.45 0.21 -12.77
C GLY A 453 -21.82 -0.41 -12.71
N PHE A 454 -21.87 -1.68 -12.34
CA PHE A 454 -23.10 -2.41 -12.09
C PHE A 454 -23.02 -3.23 -10.82
N CYS A 455 -24.16 -3.40 -10.18
CA CYS A 455 -24.25 -4.22 -8.99
C CYS A 455 -24.06 -5.69 -9.34
N THR A 456 -23.17 -6.33 -8.59
CA THR A 456 -22.92 -7.77 -8.60
C THR A 456 -22.91 -8.28 -7.17
N ALA A 457 -22.74 -9.60 -7.02
CA ALA A 457 -22.39 -10.20 -5.74
C ALA A 457 -21.33 -11.28 -5.95
N SER A 458 -20.40 -11.42 -4.99
CA SER A 458 -19.48 -12.56 -5.00
C SER A 458 -20.25 -13.87 -4.84
N CYS A 459 -19.88 -14.89 -5.61
CA CYS A 459 -20.65 -16.12 -5.71
C CYS A 459 -19.78 -17.37 -5.94
N ASN A 460 -20.33 -18.52 -5.58
CA ASN A 460 -19.88 -19.84 -5.99
C ASN A 460 -21.10 -20.74 -6.23
N GLN A 461 -20.87 -21.99 -6.64
CA GLN A 461 -21.97 -22.92 -6.94
C GLN A 461 -22.92 -23.13 -5.75
N LYS A 462 -22.38 -23.26 -4.53
CA LYS A 462 -23.17 -23.44 -3.30
C LYS A 462 -24.09 -22.24 -3.04
N LEU A 463 -23.54 -21.03 -3.09
CA LEU A 463 -24.31 -19.79 -2.91
C LEU A 463 -25.43 -19.63 -3.95
N VAL A 464 -25.16 -20.02 -5.20
CA VAL A 464 -26.18 -19.99 -6.26
C VAL A 464 -27.31 -20.98 -5.99
N ASN A 465 -26.98 -22.20 -5.56
CA ASN A 465 -27.97 -23.25 -5.35
C ASN A 465 -28.78 -23.05 -4.06
N GLU A 466 -28.10 -22.76 -2.95
CA GLU A 466 -28.71 -22.72 -1.63
C GLU A 466 -29.31 -21.36 -1.30
N ASN A 467 -28.66 -20.27 -1.75
CA ASN A 467 -29.01 -18.90 -1.37
C ASN A 467 -29.54 -18.05 -2.53
N ARG A 468 -29.52 -18.58 -3.76
CA ARG A 468 -29.94 -17.87 -4.97
C ARG A 468 -29.25 -16.50 -5.08
N ILE A 469 -27.95 -16.46 -4.76
CA ILE A 469 -27.20 -15.20 -4.64
C ILE A 469 -27.21 -14.38 -5.94
N CYS A 470 -27.30 -15.04 -7.09
CA CYS A 470 -27.35 -14.39 -8.40
C CYS A 470 -28.77 -14.14 -8.93
N GLY A 471 -29.79 -14.18 -8.06
CA GLY A 471 -31.19 -14.03 -8.44
C GLY A 471 -31.96 -15.35 -8.48
N GLY A 472 -33.27 -15.23 -8.72
CA GLY A 472 -34.21 -16.35 -8.69
C GLY A 472 -34.29 -17.14 -9.98
N ILE A 473 -35.34 -17.95 -10.06
CA ILE A 473 -35.76 -18.63 -11.29
C ILE A 473 -36.94 -17.83 -11.83
N GLY A 474 -36.78 -17.27 -13.03
CA GLY A 474 -37.82 -16.55 -13.74
C GLY A 474 -39.05 -17.40 -14.02
N GLY A 475 -40.16 -16.75 -14.38
CA GLY A 475 -41.44 -17.43 -14.59
C GLY A 475 -41.46 -18.46 -15.73
N ASP A 476 -40.46 -18.42 -16.62
CA ASP A 476 -40.22 -19.36 -17.72
C ASP A 476 -39.23 -20.49 -17.37
N GLY A 477 -38.72 -20.52 -16.14
CA GLY A 477 -37.72 -21.48 -15.69
C GLY A 477 -36.27 -21.08 -16.03
N ILE A 478 -36.05 -19.89 -16.60
CA ILE A 478 -34.71 -19.36 -16.89
C ILE A 478 -34.15 -18.68 -15.64
N ALA A 479 -32.87 -18.88 -15.34
CA ALA A 479 -32.21 -18.18 -14.23
C ALA A 479 -32.14 -16.67 -14.50
N GLU A 480 -32.47 -15.86 -13.49
CA GLU A 480 -32.38 -14.39 -13.56
C GLU A 480 -30.93 -13.89 -13.63
N GLY A 481 -29.97 -14.70 -13.17
CA GLY A 481 -28.56 -14.43 -13.28
C GLY A 481 -27.69 -15.68 -13.22
N VAL A 482 -26.39 -15.47 -13.45
CA VAL A 482 -25.38 -16.52 -13.58
C VAL A 482 -24.18 -16.17 -12.72
N CYS A 483 -23.65 -17.13 -11.97
CA CYS A 483 -22.35 -16.99 -11.33
C CYS A 483 -21.25 -17.40 -12.32
N ALA A 484 -20.32 -16.49 -12.59
CA ALA A 484 -19.13 -16.74 -13.39
C ALA A 484 -17.96 -15.89 -12.89
N TRP A 485 -16.76 -16.46 -12.89
CA TRP A 485 -15.54 -15.82 -12.39
C TRP A 485 -15.64 -15.33 -10.94
N GLY A 486 -16.46 -16.00 -10.12
CA GLY A 486 -16.70 -15.59 -8.73
C GLY A 486 -17.68 -14.42 -8.56
N TYR A 487 -18.32 -13.93 -9.64
CA TYR A 487 -19.26 -12.81 -9.61
C TYR A 487 -20.60 -13.15 -10.27
N CYS A 488 -21.68 -12.53 -9.77
CA CYS A 488 -23.00 -12.64 -10.35
C CYS A 488 -23.20 -11.71 -11.54
N TRP A 489 -23.75 -12.25 -12.61
CA TRP A 489 -24.09 -11.56 -13.84
C TRP A 489 -25.60 -11.62 -14.06
N GLU A 490 -26.22 -10.48 -14.37
CA GLU A 490 -27.63 -10.48 -14.79
C GLU A 490 -27.78 -11.28 -16.09
N GLY A 491 -28.75 -12.19 -16.14
CA GLY A 491 -29.08 -12.97 -17.32
C GLY A 491 -29.89 -12.17 -18.34
N CYS A 492 -29.68 -12.43 -19.62
CA CYS A 492 -30.49 -11.84 -20.69
C CYS A 492 -30.86 -12.88 -21.76
N ASN A 493 -31.96 -12.60 -22.46
CA ASN A 493 -32.63 -13.57 -23.31
C ASN A 493 -32.48 -13.30 -24.80
N ASN A 494 -31.76 -12.25 -25.21
CA ASN A 494 -31.60 -11.92 -26.62
C ASN A 494 -30.23 -11.29 -26.92
N PRO A 495 -29.15 -12.11 -27.01
CA PRO A 495 -27.81 -11.61 -27.26
C PRO A 495 -27.63 -10.98 -28.65
N ASP A 496 -28.53 -11.28 -29.59
CA ASP A 496 -28.50 -10.77 -30.97
C ASP A 496 -29.22 -9.41 -31.13
N SER A 497 -29.75 -8.84 -30.05
CA SER A 497 -30.41 -7.53 -30.06
C SER A 497 -29.50 -6.39 -29.57
N PRO A 498 -29.75 -5.14 -30.03
CA PRO A 498 -29.05 -3.97 -29.53
C PRO A 498 -29.41 -3.69 -28.05
N PRO A 499 -28.59 -2.90 -27.33
CA PRO A 499 -28.90 -2.43 -25.98
C PRO A 499 -30.29 -1.80 -25.90
N GLY A 500 -31.04 -2.12 -24.84
CA GLY A 500 -32.41 -1.67 -24.63
C GLY A 500 -33.51 -2.57 -25.22
N GLU A 501 -33.15 -3.52 -26.09
CA GLU A 501 -34.08 -4.53 -26.66
C GLU A 501 -33.68 -5.98 -26.31
N ASN A 502 -32.60 -6.14 -25.56
CA ASN A 502 -31.89 -7.39 -25.37
C ASN A 502 -32.26 -8.13 -24.07
N GLY A 503 -33.11 -7.54 -23.26
CA GLY A 503 -33.61 -8.11 -22.00
C GLY A 503 -32.83 -7.72 -20.75
N CYS A 504 -31.83 -6.84 -20.86
CA CYS A 504 -31.14 -6.27 -19.69
C CYS A 504 -32.01 -5.20 -19.00
N ARG A 505 -31.96 -5.17 -17.67
CA ARG A 505 -32.67 -4.18 -16.87
C ARG A 505 -32.14 -2.76 -17.12
N ASP A 506 -30.82 -2.61 -17.22
CA ASP A 506 -30.21 -1.37 -17.66
C ASP A 506 -30.13 -1.33 -19.19
N ASN A 507 -30.85 -0.39 -19.81
CA ASN A 507 -30.90 -0.25 -21.26
C ASN A 507 -29.57 0.18 -21.90
N ARG A 508 -28.57 0.58 -21.10
CA ARG A 508 -27.21 0.87 -21.57
C ARG A 508 -26.39 -0.41 -21.77
N PHE A 509 -26.82 -1.54 -21.21
CA PHE A 509 -26.04 -2.78 -21.18
C PHE A 509 -26.30 -3.59 -22.44
N ALA A 510 -25.25 -4.23 -22.94
CA ALA A 510 -25.32 -5.20 -24.03
C ALA A 510 -25.58 -6.61 -23.47
N CYS A 511 -26.21 -7.47 -24.26
CA CYS A 511 -26.44 -8.86 -23.90
C CYS A 511 -25.36 -9.68 -24.58
N ALA A 512 -24.31 -10.01 -23.84
CA ALA A 512 -23.20 -10.81 -24.36
C ALA A 512 -23.58 -12.30 -24.35
N PRO A 513 -23.27 -13.06 -25.41
CA PRO A 513 -23.52 -14.49 -25.41
C PRO A 513 -22.83 -15.19 -24.24
N LEU A 514 -23.53 -16.14 -23.58
CA LEU A 514 -23.03 -16.77 -22.35
C LEU A 514 -21.66 -17.45 -22.51
N TYR A 515 -21.35 -17.95 -23.71
CA TYR A 515 -20.06 -18.60 -23.99
C TYR A 515 -18.85 -17.70 -23.74
N ILE A 516 -19.04 -16.37 -23.67
CA ILE A 516 -17.95 -15.42 -23.44
C ILE A 516 -17.35 -15.55 -22.03
N LEU A 517 -18.15 -16.01 -21.08
CA LEU A 517 -17.73 -16.24 -19.69
C LEU A 517 -16.98 -17.57 -19.50
N GLY A 518 -16.86 -18.40 -20.55
CA GLY A 518 -16.21 -19.70 -20.49
C GLY A 518 -17.13 -20.84 -20.00
N ALA A 519 -16.52 -21.96 -19.63
CA ALA A 519 -17.25 -23.19 -19.32
C ALA A 519 -17.84 -23.22 -17.89
N GLU A 520 -17.22 -22.51 -16.96
CA GLU A 520 -17.57 -22.53 -15.54
C GLU A 520 -18.62 -21.46 -15.21
N THR A 521 -19.88 -21.83 -15.44
CA THR A 521 -21.04 -21.01 -15.12
C THR A 521 -22.02 -21.79 -14.25
N PHE A 522 -22.46 -21.18 -13.15
CA PHE A 522 -23.42 -21.78 -12.22
C PHE A 522 -24.74 -21.02 -12.25
N VAL A 523 -25.85 -21.76 -12.26
CA VAL A 523 -27.22 -21.25 -12.17
C VAL A 523 -27.98 -22.07 -11.12
N PRO A 524 -29.07 -21.54 -10.53
CA PRO A 524 -29.82 -22.26 -9.50
C PRO A 524 -30.25 -23.64 -9.97
N GLU A 525 -30.17 -24.65 -9.10
CA GLU A 525 -30.59 -26.01 -9.41
C GLU A 525 -32.03 -26.05 -9.96
N GLY A 526 -32.22 -26.78 -11.07
CA GLY A 526 -33.51 -26.90 -11.77
C GLY A 526 -33.85 -25.75 -12.72
N SER A 527 -32.99 -24.74 -12.87
CA SER A 527 -33.16 -23.66 -13.86
C SER A 527 -32.45 -23.96 -15.19
N THR A 528 -32.88 -23.28 -16.24
CA THR A 528 -32.15 -23.22 -17.52
C THR A 528 -31.24 -21.99 -17.54
N ARG A 529 -30.03 -22.15 -18.10
CA ARG A 529 -29.11 -21.02 -18.29
C ARG A 529 -29.72 -19.97 -19.25
N PRO A 530 -29.56 -18.67 -18.99
CA PRO A 530 -29.96 -17.63 -19.94
C PRO A 530 -29.14 -17.72 -21.23
N LEU A 531 -29.63 -17.10 -22.31
CA LEU A 531 -28.94 -17.11 -23.61
C LEU A 531 -27.70 -16.20 -23.62
N GLY A 532 -27.69 -15.19 -22.75
CA GLY A 532 -26.56 -14.29 -22.54
C GLY A 532 -26.53 -13.71 -21.12
N VAL A 533 -25.59 -12.79 -20.92
CA VAL A 533 -25.45 -11.98 -19.70
C VAL A 533 -25.38 -10.50 -20.03
N CYS A 534 -25.87 -9.65 -19.14
CA CYS A 534 -25.81 -8.20 -19.27
C CYS A 534 -24.43 -7.69 -18.88
N MET A 535 -23.80 -6.94 -19.78
CA MET A 535 -22.47 -6.38 -19.61
C MET A 535 -22.43 -4.95 -20.13
N PRO A 536 -21.48 -4.11 -19.64
CA PRO A 536 -21.19 -2.84 -20.29
C PRO A 536 -20.92 -3.03 -21.79
N PRO A 537 -21.40 -2.12 -22.65
CA PRO A 537 -21.26 -2.25 -24.09
C PRO A 537 -19.79 -2.14 -24.51
N CYS A 538 -19.34 -3.01 -25.40
CA CYS A 538 -17.95 -3.02 -25.87
C CYS A 538 -17.57 -1.68 -26.53
N ALA A 539 -16.38 -1.18 -26.19
CA ALA A 539 -15.87 0.05 -26.76
C ALA A 539 -15.20 -0.17 -28.12
N SER A 540 -14.49 -1.29 -28.28
CA SER A 540 -13.68 -1.63 -29.45
C SER A 540 -13.34 -3.13 -29.49
N ASP A 541 -12.77 -3.58 -30.60
CA ASP A 541 -12.20 -4.93 -30.71
C ASP A 541 -11.04 -5.15 -29.73
N SER A 542 -10.22 -4.12 -29.49
CA SER A 542 -9.10 -4.20 -28.53
C SER A 542 -9.61 -4.44 -27.11
N TRP A 543 -10.70 -3.75 -26.73
CA TRP A 543 -11.36 -3.95 -25.45
C TRP A 543 -11.89 -5.39 -25.31
N CYS A 544 -12.55 -5.92 -26.35
CA CYS A 544 -12.98 -7.32 -26.32
C CYS A 544 -11.81 -8.30 -26.21
N ALA A 545 -10.71 -8.02 -26.92
CA ALA A 545 -9.52 -8.85 -26.93
C ALA A 545 -8.81 -8.90 -25.57
N GLU A 546 -8.77 -7.75 -24.88
CA GLU A 546 -8.19 -7.57 -23.55
C GLU A 546 -8.88 -8.46 -22.50
N TYR A 547 -10.21 -8.38 -22.40
CA TYR A 547 -10.93 -9.08 -21.32
C TYR A 547 -11.35 -10.52 -21.66
N PHE A 548 -11.60 -10.82 -22.93
CA PHE A 548 -12.23 -12.09 -23.32
C PHE A 548 -11.38 -12.93 -24.29
N GLY A 549 -10.15 -12.48 -24.55
CA GLY A 549 -9.17 -13.13 -25.40
C GLY A 549 -9.11 -12.58 -26.82
N SER A 550 -7.93 -12.69 -27.44
CA SER A 550 -7.55 -12.00 -28.69
C SER A 550 -8.44 -12.29 -29.92
N SER A 551 -9.20 -13.38 -29.91
CA SER A 551 -10.13 -13.75 -30.97
C SER A 551 -11.45 -12.98 -30.93
N ARG A 552 -11.73 -12.25 -29.84
CA ARG A 552 -13.02 -11.60 -29.64
C ARG A 552 -13.11 -10.26 -30.37
N ARG A 553 -14.32 -9.93 -30.84
CA ARG A 553 -14.61 -8.70 -31.59
C ARG A 553 -15.84 -8.01 -31.04
N CYS A 554 -15.84 -6.69 -31.12
CA CYS A 554 -16.97 -5.87 -30.71
C CYS A 554 -17.97 -5.82 -31.86
N ASP A 555 -19.12 -6.46 -31.66
CA ASP A 555 -20.21 -6.38 -32.62
C ASP A 555 -20.84 -4.98 -32.57
N THR A 556 -20.82 -4.27 -33.69
CA THR A 556 -21.23 -2.86 -33.72
C THR A 556 -22.73 -2.65 -33.56
N VAL A 557 -23.54 -3.68 -33.79
CA VAL A 557 -25.01 -3.64 -33.69
C VAL A 557 -25.44 -3.96 -32.27
N THR A 558 -25.00 -5.10 -31.75
CA THR A 558 -25.38 -5.59 -30.41
C THR A 558 -24.56 -4.94 -29.31
N ARG A 559 -23.42 -4.33 -29.66
CA ARG A 559 -22.44 -3.76 -28.71
C ARG A 559 -21.92 -4.79 -27.71
N ALA A 560 -22.01 -6.07 -28.04
CA ALA A 560 -21.47 -7.17 -27.26
C ALA A 560 -20.15 -7.67 -27.86
N CYS A 561 -19.28 -8.22 -27.02
CA CYS A 561 -18.13 -8.98 -27.50
C CYS A 561 -18.57 -10.37 -27.98
N ARG A 562 -18.00 -10.84 -29.10
CA ARG A 562 -18.33 -12.14 -29.69
C ARG A 562 -17.09 -12.95 -30.03
#